data_AF-A0AA37XGX4-F1
#
_entry.id   AF-A0AA37XGX4-F1
#
_cell.length_a   1.000
_cell.length_b   1.000
_cell.length_c   1.000
_cell.angle_alpha   90.00
_cell.angle_beta   90.00
_cell.angle_gamma   90.00
#
_symmetry.space_group_name_H-M   'P 1'
#
loop_
_entity.id
_entity.type
_entity.pdbx_description
1 polymer ?
#
loop_
_entity_poly.entity_id
_entity_poly.type
_entity_poly.pdbx_seq_one_letter_code
_entity_poly.pdbx_strand_id
1 'polypeptide(L)'
;MLDALLAVIIGLLGVAVVIALIGVANTLSLSVLERRRENALLRALGLTRRQLRSTLAIEGVLLAVVGAVVGLVLGLLYGWIGAFLMLGSTTGMGLSALTVPWGAVLAVLAVAVTAGVLASVLPARGAARIPRWRPSPPTEGQAPHRRGRPARYQPGRPARYRPHPQLRMRVAALSAR
;
A
#
# COMPACT_ATOMS: atom_id res chain seq x y z
N MET A 1 13.20 41.77 -1.16
CA MET A 1 11.85 41.57 -1.72
C MET A 1 11.80 40.30 -2.58
N LEU A 2 12.78 40.07 -3.46
CA LEU A 2 12.94 38.82 -4.20
C LEU A 2 13.08 37.58 -3.30
N ASP A 3 13.87 37.67 -2.22
CA ASP A 3 14.11 36.52 -1.33
C ASP A 3 12.85 36.03 -0.64
N ALA A 4 11.96 36.95 -0.24
CA ALA A 4 10.67 36.60 0.36
C ALA A 4 9.75 35.92 -0.67
N LEU A 5 9.73 36.40 -1.92
CA LEU A 5 8.98 35.77 -3.00
C LEU A 5 9.50 34.35 -3.30
N LEU A 6 10.82 34.19 -3.39
CA LEU A 6 11.47 32.88 -3.59
C LEU A 6 11.16 31.94 -2.43
N ALA A 7 11.22 32.41 -1.18
CA ALA A 7 10.89 31.60 -0.01
C ALA A 7 9.44 31.09 -0.04
N VAL A 8 8.49 31.93 -0.43
CA VAL A 8 7.07 31.54 -0.58
C VAL A 8 6.90 30.51 -1.70
N ILE A 9 7.53 30.71 -2.85
CA ILE A 9 7.48 29.77 -3.98
C ILE A 9 8.11 28.43 -3.60
N ILE A 10 9.27 28.42 -2.95
CA ILE A 10 9.94 27.21 -2.46
C ILE A 10 9.07 26.51 -1.41
N GLY A 11 8.40 27.27 -0.53
CA GLY A 11 7.44 26.73 0.43
C GLY A 11 6.27 26.02 -0.25
N LEU A 12 5.63 26.65 -1.23
CA LEU A 12 4.56 26.06 -2.04
C LEU A 12 5.02 24.82 -2.81
N LEU A 13 6.24 24.87 -3.38
CA LEU A 13 6.86 23.72 -4.04
C LEU A 13 7.04 22.56 -3.07
N GLY A 14 7.48 22.83 -1.84
CA GLY A 14 7.58 21.83 -0.78
C GLY A 14 6.24 21.16 -0.46
N VAL A 15 5.16 21.94 -0.37
CA VAL A 15 3.80 21.40 -0.17
C VAL A 15 3.37 20.52 -1.35
N ALA A 16 3.63 20.96 -2.59
CA ALA A 16 3.32 20.18 -3.78
C ALA A 16 4.06 18.83 -3.80
N VAL A 17 5.33 18.80 -3.39
CA VAL A 17 6.11 17.57 -3.25
C VAL A 17 5.46 16.63 -2.22
N VAL A 18 5.04 17.14 -1.07
CA VAL A 18 4.35 16.33 -0.05
C VAL A 18 3.06 15.70 -0.60
N ILE A 19 2.23 16.48 -1.30
CA ILE A 19 0.99 15.99 -1.92
C ILE A 19 1.31 14.89 -2.95
N ALA A 20 2.32 15.10 -3.80
CA ALA A 20 2.73 14.11 -4.78
C ALA A 20 3.18 12.79 -4.13
N LEU A 21 3.95 12.85 -3.04
CA LEU A 21 4.39 11.66 -2.29
C LEU A 21 3.21 10.87 -1.70
N ILE A 22 2.22 11.56 -1.15
CA ILE A 22 1.00 10.93 -0.64
C ILE A 22 0.24 10.25 -1.79
N GLY A 23 0.11 10.93 -2.94
CA GLY A 23 -0.52 10.36 -4.13
C GLY A 23 0.15 9.08 -4.61
N VAL A 24 1.48 9.09 -4.74
CA VAL A 24 2.27 7.90 -5.12
C VAL A 24 2.08 6.76 -4.12
N ALA A 25 2.12 7.06 -2.81
CA ALA A 25 1.90 6.05 -1.78
C ALA A 25 0.50 5.43 -1.86
N ASN A 26 -0.53 6.23 -2.19
CA ASN A 26 -1.89 5.76 -2.40
C ASN A 26 -2.01 4.87 -3.64
N THR A 27 -1.40 5.25 -4.76
CA THR A 27 -1.37 4.43 -5.98
C THR A 27 -0.68 3.09 -5.76
N LEU A 28 0.49 3.09 -5.11
CA LEU A 28 1.20 1.85 -4.76
C LEU A 28 0.38 0.98 -3.81
N SER A 29 -0.31 1.60 -2.84
CA SER A 29 -1.18 0.87 -1.93
C SER A 29 -2.36 0.22 -2.66
N LEU A 30 -2.96 0.91 -3.63
CA LEU A 30 -4.03 0.38 -4.48
C LEU A 30 -3.54 -0.79 -5.35
N SER A 31 -2.42 -0.61 -6.06
CA SER A 31 -1.78 -1.65 -6.89
C SER A 31 -1.49 -2.93 -6.08
N VAL A 32 -1.05 -2.79 -4.82
CA VAL A 32 -0.89 -3.91 -3.89
C VAL A 32 -2.22 -4.63 -3.67
N LEU A 33 -3.29 -3.88 -3.35
CA LEU A 33 -4.61 -4.43 -3.04
C LEU A 33 -5.18 -5.25 -4.19
N GLU A 34 -5.11 -4.72 -5.40
CA GLU A 34 -5.59 -5.38 -6.64
C GLU A 34 -4.82 -6.69 -6.88
N ARG A 35 -3.50 -6.67 -6.71
CA ARG A 35 -2.63 -7.84 -6.91
C ARG A 35 -2.54 -8.77 -5.70
N ARG A 36 -3.29 -8.55 -4.60
CA ARG A 36 -3.22 -9.44 -3.42
C ARG A 36 -3.60 -10.88 -3.73
N ARG A 37 -4.56 -11.09 -4.64
CA ARG A 37 -5.02 -12.43 -5.03
C ARG A 37 -3.94 -13.18 -5.80
N GLU A 38 -3.31 -12.50 -6.76
CA GLU A 38 -2.17 -13.03 -7.53
C GLU A 38 -0.96 -13.30 -6.62
N ASN A 39 -0.61 -12.34 -5.75
CA ASN A 39 0.48 -12.48 -4.79
C ASN A 39 0.23 -13.58 -3.74
N ALA A 40 -1.03 -13.85 -3.38
CA ALA A 40 -1.40 -14.95 -2.50
C ALA A 40 -1.23 -16.31 -3.17
N LEU A 41 -1.57 -16.41 -4.46
CA LEU A 41 -1.33 -17.60 -5.28
C LEU A 41 0.17 -17.85 -5.49
N LEU A 42 0.93 -16.81 -5.83
CA LEU A 42 2.38 -16.89 -5.97
C LEU A 42 3.08 -17.24 -4.64
N ARG A 43 2.53 -16.78 -3.50
CA ARG A 43 2.99 -17.24 -2.16
C ARG A 43 2.72 -18.71 -1.90
N ALA A 44 1.60 -19.26 -2.40
CA ALA A 44 1.35 -20.69 -2.32
C ALA A 44 2.36 -21.50 -3.15
N LEU A 45 2.94 -20.88 -4.18
CA LEU A 45 4.03 -21.41 -5.00
C LEU A 45 5.44 -21.11 -4.46
N GLY A 46 5.57 -20.50 -3.28
CA GLY A 46 6.85 -20.32 -2.57
C GLY A 46 7.50 -18.93 -2.67
N LEU A 47 6.83 -17.92 -3.22
CA LEU A 47 7.39 -16.58 -3.40
C LEU A 47 7.65 -15.87 -2.05
N THR A 48 8.88 -15.39 -1.85
CA THR A 48 9.36 -14.86 -0.57
C THR A 48 8.90 -13.41 -0.33
N ARG A 49 8.78 -13.01 0.95
CA ARG A 49 8.37 -11.64 1.33
C ARG A 49 9.31 -10.55 0.80
N ARG A 50 10.57 -10.90 0.51
CA ARG A 50 11.59 -9.99 -0.01
C ARG A 50 11.33 -9.65 -1.48
N GLN A 51 10.92 -10.63 -2.28
CA GLN A 51 10.57 -10.44 -3.70
C GLN A 51 9.34 -9.54 -3.86
N LEU A 52 8.32 -9.68 -2.99
CA LEU A 52 7.17 -8.79 -3.00
C LEU A 52 7.54 -7.33 -2.70
N ARG A 53 8.48 -7.12 -1.75
CA ARG A 53 8.96 -5.77 -1.42
C ARG A 53 9.83 -5.18 -2.52
N SER A 54 10.66 -5.98 -3.20
CA SER A 54 11.49 -5.49 -4.30
C SER A 54 10.65 -5.05 -5.49
N THR A 55 9.58 -5.76 -5.83
CA THR A 55 8.68 -5.36 -6.93
C THR A 55 8.04 -4.00 -6.66
N LEU A 56 7.55 -3.76 -5.43
CA LEU A 56 6.96 -2.48 -5.04
C LEU A 56 7.99 -1.35 -5.00
N ALA A 57 9.22 -1.64 -4.57
CA ALA A 57 10.31 -0.67 -4.61
C ALA A 57 10.65 -0.29 -6.05
N ILE A 58 10.71 -1.26 -6.98
CA ILE A 58 10.96 -1.02 -8.40
C ILE A 58 9.85 -0.15 -9.01
N GLU A 59 8.58 -0.44 -8.72
CA GLU A 59 7.43 0.34 -9.21
C GLU A 59 7.50 1.80 -8.70
N GLY A 60 7.80 2.01 -7.42
CA GLY A 60 7.99 3.34 -6.85
C GLY A 60 9.18 4.10 -7.45
N VAL A 61 10.31 3.42 -7.68
CA VAL A 61 11.48 4.01 -8.34
C VAL A 61 11.17 4.37 -9.80
N LEU A 62 10.46 3.51 -10.54
CA LEU A 62 10.06 3.80 -11.91
C LEU A 62 9.19 5.05 -11.99
N LEU A 63 8.19 5.18 -11.12
CA LEU A 63 7.34 6.38 -11.04
C LEU A 63 8.16 7.64 -10.74
N ALA A 64 9.11 7.55 -9.79
CA ALA A 64 9.97 8.67 -9.45
C ALA A 64 10.92 9.07 -10.60
N VAL A 65 11.50 8.09 -11.31
CA VAL A 65 12.36 8.34 -12.47
C VAL A 65 11.57 8.99 -13.61
N VAL A 66 10.39 8.47 -13.95
CA VAL A 66 9.54 9.06 -14.98
C VAL A 66 9.15 10.50 -14.61
N GLY A 67 8.73 10.72 -13.36
CA GLY A 67 8.42 12.05 -12.87
C GLY A 67 9.62 13.01 -12.91
N ALA A 68 10.82 12.53 -12.55
CA ALA A 68 12.04 13.32 -12.61
C ALA A 68 12.43 13.70 -14.05
N VAL A 69 12.35 12.76 -14.99
CA VAL A 69 12.65 13.01 -16.41
C VAL A 69 11.68 14.04 -16.97
N VAL A 70 10.37 13.84 -16.78
CA VAL A 70 9.35 14.77 -17.25
C VAL A 70 9.52 16.15 -16.59
N GLY A 71 9.72 16.17 -15.28
CA GLY A 71 9.94 17.41 -14.51
C GLY A 71 11.20 18.16 -14.93
N LEU A 72 12.30 17.46 -15.23
CA LEU A 72 13.53 18.05 -15.74
C LEU A 72 13.34 18.64 -17.13
N VAL A 73 12.71 17.92 -18.04
CA VAL A 73 12.44 18.39 -19.40
C VAL A 73 11.57 19.65 -19.34
N LEU A 74 10.47 19.62 -18.60
CA LEU A 74 9.59 20.77 -18.44
C LEU A 74 10.27 21.92 -17.70
N GLY A 75 10.99 21.64 -16.61
CA GLY A 75 11.69 22.64 -15.82
C GLY A 75 12.79 23.36 -16.60
N LEU A 76 13.58 22.63 -17.39
CA LEU A 76 14.58 23.22 -18.28
C LEU A 76 13.93 24.03 -19.41
N LEU A 77 12.84 23.51 -20.00
CA LEU A 77 12.12 24.21 -21.07
C LEU A 77 11.50 25.52 -20.56
N TYR A 78 10.73 25.47 -19.47
CA TYR A 78 10.12 26.66 -18.88
C TYR A 78 11.17 27.62 -18.31
N GLY A 79 12.24 27.10 -17.71
CA GLY A 79 13.36 27.93 -17.24
C GLY A 79 14.05 28.67 -18.38
N TRP A 80 14.26 28.00 -19.52
CA TRP A 80 14.86 28.60 -20.70
C TRP A 80 13.95 29.64 -21.35
N ILE A 81 12.66 29.32 -21.53
CA ILE A 81 11.67 30.27 -22.08
C ILE A 81 11.54 31.49 -21.16
N GLY A 82 11.47 31.29 -19.84
CA GLY A 82 11.38 32.37 -18.87
C GLY A 82 12.62 33.27 -18.88
N ALA A 83 13.82 32.68 -18.92
CA ALA A 83 15.07 33.42 -19.06
C ALA A 83 15.12 34.20 -20.38
N PHE A 84 14.71 33.59 -21.49
CA PHE A 84 14.65 34.23 -22.80
C PHE A 84 13.72 35.45 -22.81
N LEU A 85 12.52 35.33 -22.25
CA LEU A 85 11.54 36.43 -22.20
C LEU A 85 12.02 37.60 -21.32
N MET A 86 12.68 37.31 -20.19
CA MET A 86 13.17 38.32 -19.25
C MET A 86 14.46 39.01 -19.71
N LEU A 87 15.45 38.25 -20.19
CA LEU A 87 16.74 38.81 -20.63
C LEU A 87 16.69 39.35 -22.07
N GLY A 88 15.93 38.70 -22.94
CA GLY A 88 15.76 39.12 -24.34
C GLY A 88 15.09 40.48 -24.46
N SER A 89 14.20 40.83 -23.52
CA SER A 89 13.53 42.14 -23.47
C SER A 89 14.39 43.25 -22.85
N THR A 90 15.41 42.93 -22.05
CA THR A 90 16.18 43.91 -21.27
C THR A 90 17.58 44.17 -21.79
N THR A 91 18.23 43.21 -22.42
CA THR A 91 19.67 43.31 -22.78
C THR A 91 19.97 43.26 -24.27
N GLY A 92 18.98 42.98 -25.13
CA GLY A 92 19.20 42.80 -26.58
C GLY A 92 20.09 41.60 -26.93
N MET A 93 20.60 40.85 -25.93
CA MET A 93 21.30 39.58 -26.10
C MET A 93 20.28 38.49 -26.39
N GLY A 94 19.82 38.48 -27.64
CA GLY A 94 19.12 37.33 -28.20
C GLY A 94 20.02 36.10 -28.08
N LEU A 95 19.47 35.04 -27.49
CA LEU A 95 20.03 33.69 -27.49
C LEU A 95 21.31 33.51 -26.64
N SER A 96 21.19 33.71 -25.31
CA SER A 96 22.12 33.02 -24.42
C SER A 96 21.95 31.50 -24.60
N ALA A 97 23.04 30.81 -24.96
CA ALA A 97 23.05 29.37 -25.16
C ALA A 97 22.44 28.65 -23.93
N LEU A 98 21.61 27.63 -24.18
CA LEU A 98 21.00 26.82 -23.12
C LEU A 98 22.12 26.17 -22.29
N THR A 99 22.47 26.83 -21.19
CA THR A 99 23.49 26.35 -20.28
C THR A 99 22.80 25.49 -19.24
N VAL A 100 22.88 24.17 -19.43
CA VAL A 100 22.25 23.21 -18.52
C VAL A 100 23.07 23.15 -17.22
N PRO A 101 22.47 23.47 -16.06
CA PRO A 101 23.17 23.39 -14.78
C PRO A 101 23.24 21.94 -14.31
N TRP A 102 24.22 21.18 -14.80
CA TRP A 102 24.40 19.74 -14.49
C TRP A 102 24.38 19.44 -13.00
N GLY A 103 24.95 20.31 -12.15
CA GLY A 103 24.90 20.15 -10.70
C GLY A 103 23.47 20.15 -10.13
N ALA A 104 22.61 21.08 -10.59
CA ALA A 104 21.22 21.13 -10.19
C ALA A 104 20.42 19.92 -10.73
N VAL A 105 20.70 19.51 -11.97
CA VAL A 105 20.09 18.32 -12.58
C VAL A 105 20.40 17.06 -11.76
N LEU A 106 21.68 16.85 -11.40
CA LEU A 106 22.10 15.72 -10.59
C LEU A 106 21.49 15.76 -9.19
N ALA A 107 21.41 16.94 -8.56
CA ALA A 107 20.77 17.10 -7.26
C ALA A 107 19.28 16.74 -7.31
N VAL A 108 18.55 17.19 -8.34
CA VAL A 108 17.13 16.85 -8.55
C VAL A 108 16.94 15.36 -8.75
N LEU A 109 17.80 14.71 -9.56
CA LEU A 109 17.77 13.25 -9.75
C LEU A 109 18.01 12.51 -8.43
N ALA A 110 18.99 12.92 -7.63
CA ALA A 110 19.26 12.33 -6.33
C ALA A 110 18.07 12.48 -5.36
N VAL A 111 17.44 13.66 -5.33
CA VAL A 111 16.23 13.91 -4.55
C VAL A 111 15.07 13.06 -5.03
N ALA A 112 14.85 12.94 -6.34
CA ALA A 112 13.77 12.13 -6.90
C ALA A 112 13.95 10.63 -6.56
N VAL A 113 15.17 10.10 -6.68
CA VAL A 113 15.46 8.71 -6.33
C VAL A 113 15.22 8.47 -4.83
N THR A 114 15.73 9.34 -3.96
CA THR A 114 15.52 9.21 -2.52
C THR A 114 14.04 9.33 -2.15
N ALA A 115 13.32 10.27 -2.75
CA ALA A 115 11.88 10.44 -2.59
C ALA A 115 11.08 9.21 -3.04
N GLY A 116 11.40 8.63 -4.20
CA GLY A 116 10.77 7.40 -4.72
C GLY A 116 11.00 6.20 -3.81
N VAL A 117 12.22 6.04 -3.30
CA VAL A 117 12.54 5.01 -2.31
C VAL A 117 11.73 5.24 -1.04
N LEU A 118 11.71 6.46 -0.49
CA LEU A 118 10.96 6.79 0.73
C LEU A 118 9.45 6.55 0.57
N ALA A 119 8.87 6.93 -0.57
CA ALA A 119 7.46 6.70 -0.89
C ALA A 119 7.11 5.21 -0.92
N SER A 120 8.02 4.35 -1.39
CA SER A 120 7.82 2.90 -1.45
C SER A 120 7.89 2.19 -0.08
N VAL A 121 8.51 2.81 0.93
CA VAL A 121 8.73 2.20 2.25
C VAL A 121 7.42 2.06 3.03
N LEU A 122 6.49 3.01 2.92
CA LEU A 122 5.20 3.00 3.60
C LEU A 122 4.32 1.79 3.18
N PRO A 123 4.03 1.55 1.88
CA PRO A 123 3.26 0.39 1.45
C PRO A 123 4.00 -0.94 1.68
N ALA A 124 5.33 -0.96 1.56
CA ALA A 124 6.14 -2.16 1.83
C ALA A 124 6.02 -2.65 3.29
N ARG A 125 5.81 -1.72 4.24
CA ARG A 125 5.52 -2.03 5.65
C ARG A 125 4.08 -2.49 5.84
N GLY A 126 3.12 -1.90 5.14
CA GLY A 126 1.70 -2.31 5.17
C GLY A 126 1.46 -3.72 4.64
N ALA A 127 2.10 -4.10 3.53
CA ALA A 127 1.95 -5.41 2.90
C ALA A 127 2.45 -6.58 3.78
N ALA A 128 3.33 -6.31 4.75
CA ALA A 128 3.84 -7.32 5.66
C ALA A 128 2.83 -7.74 6.75
N ARG A 129 1.80 -6.92 6.99
CA ARG A 129 0.79 -7.11 8.05
C ARG A 129 -0.48 -7.80 7.57
N ILE A 130 -0.59 -8.16 6.29
CA ILE A 130 -1.78 -8.84 5.77
C ILE A 130 -1.91 -10.19 6.51
N PRO A 131 -2.99 -10.40 7.30
CA PRO A 131 -3.16 -11.61 8.09
C PRO A 131 -3.13 -12.83 7.19
N ARG A 132 -2.46 -13.90 7.65
CA ARG A 132 -2.55 -15.24 7.04
C ARG A 132 -4.03 -15.55 6.82
N TRP A 133 -4.38 -15.83 5.57
CA TRP A 133 -5.71 -16.27 5.14
C TRP A 133 -6.38 -17.11 6.23
N ARG A 134 -7.43 -16.57 6.85
CA ARG A 134 -8.38 -17.37 7.61
C ARG A 134 -9.42 -17.84 6.60
N PRO A 135 -9.59 -19.16 6.40
CA PRO A 135 -10.72 -19.64 5.62
C PRO A 135 -11.99 -19.04 6.21
N SER A 136 -12.81 -18.43 5.36
CA SER A 136 -14.17 -18.06 5.75
C SER A 136 -14.85 -19.32 6.27
N PRO A 137 -15.47 -19.30 7.47
CA PRO A 137 -16.25 -20.44 7.92
C PRO A 137 -17.27 -20.78 6.82
N PRO A 138 -17.45 -22.07 6.49
CA PRO A 138 -18.37 -22.46 5.43
C PRO A 138 -19.73 -21.82 5.72
N THR A 139 -20.25 -21.06 4.75
CA THR A 139 -21.63 -20.59 4.79
C THR A 139 -22.52 -21.82 4.93
N GLU A 140 -23.57 -21.70 5.75
CA GLU A 140 -24.38 -22.80 6.29
C GLU A 140 -24.99 -23.74 5.21
N GLY A 141 -24.96 -23.36 3.93
CA GLY A 141 -25.36 -24.18 2.78
C GLY A 141 -24.25 -24.89 1.99
N GLN A 142 -22.97 -24.76 2.35
CA GLN A 142 -21.81 -25.35 1.63
C GLN A 142 -21.07 -26.42 2.44
N ALA A 143 -21.67 -26.92 3.53
CA ALA A 143 -21.14 -28.11 4.18
C ALA A 143 -21.11 -29.26 3.15
N PRO A 144 -19.95 -29.91 2.92
CA PRO A 144 -19.86 -30.97 1.94
C PRO A 144 -20.87 -32.05 2.34
N HIS A 145 -21.80 -32.33 1.43
CA HIS A 145 -22.72 -33.44 1.52
C HIS A 145 -21.86 -34.71 1.52
N ARG A 146 -21.43 -35.13 2.72
CA ARG A 146 -20.60 -36.31 2.93
C ARG A 146 -21.41 -37.50 2.40
N ARG A 147 -21.16 -37.86 1.14
CA ARG A 147 -21.52 -39.17 0.61
C ARG A 147 -20.98 -40.22 1.56
N GLY A 148 -21.90 -40.94 2.18
CA GLY A 148 -21.70 -42.26 2.76
C GLY A 148 -20.49 -42.42 3.68
N ARG A 149 -20.61 -41.98 4.94
CA ARG A 149 -20.09 -42.81 6.02
C ARG A 149 -21.29 -43.59 6.57
N PRO A 150 -21.37 -44.91 6.40
CA PRO A 150 -22.41 -45.68 7.06
C PRO A 150 -22.28 -45.39 8.56
N ALA A 151 -23.39 -44.91 9.14
CA ALA A 151 -23.47 -44.67 10.57
C ALA A 151 -23.07 -45.97 11.27
N ARG A 152 -21.93 -45.93 11.94
CA ARG A 152 -21.48 -47.04 12.78
C ARG A 152 -22.53 -47.12 13.88
N TYR A 153 -23.44 -48.09 13.78
CA TYR A 153 -24.38 -48.41 14.83
C TYR A 153 -23.55 -48.76 16.06
N GLN A 154 -23.47 -47.82 16.99
CA GLN A 154 -22.78 -48.00 18.25
C GLN A 154 -23.86 -48.37 19.26
N PRO A 155 -24.04 -49.67 19.58
CA PRO A 155 -25.09 -50.08 20.48
C PRO A 155 -24.74 -49.57 21.88
N GLY A 156 -25.75 -49.00 22.55
CA GLY A 156 -25.82 -48.95 24.00
C GLY A 156 -24.80 -48.04 24.69
N ARG A 157 -25.05 -46.73 24.68
CA ARG A 157 -24.80 -45.97 25.91
C ARG A 157 -26.15 -45.83 26.64
N PRO A 158 -26.32 -46.38 27.85
CA PRO A 158 -27.55 -46.17 28.60
C PRO A 158 -27.73 -44.67 28.76
N ALA A 159 -28.90 -44.17 28.35
CA ALA A 159 -29.26 -42.77 28.49
C ALA A 159 -29.08 -42.39 29.95
N ARG A 160 -28.03 -41.62 30.26
CA ARG A 160 -27.80 -41.11 31.60
C ARG A 160 -28.91 -40.13 31.87
N TYR A 161 -29.96 -40.60 32.54
CA TYR A 161 -31.08 -39.79 32.98
C TYR A 161 -30.53 -38.68 33.87
N ARG A 162 -30.43 -37.46 33.33
CA ARG A 162 -30.08 -36.26 34.09
C ARG A 162 -31.40 -35.75 34.67
N PRO A 163 -31.68 -35.92 35.97
CA PRO A 163 -32.91 -35.38 36.54
C PRO A 163 -32.88 -33.86 36.43
N HIS A 164 -33.99 -33.29 35.98
CA HIS A 164 -34.17 -31.85 35.96
C HIS A 164 -34.03 -31.28 37.39
N PRO A 165 -33.38 -30.12 37.56
CA PRO A 165 -33.08 -29.55 38.89
C PRO A 165 -34.33 -29.35 39.76
N GLN A 166 -35.49 -29.14 39.14
CA GLN A 166 -36.77 -28.94 39.84
C GLN A 166 -37.33 -30.22 40.48
N LEU A 167 -37.03 -31.39 39.92
CA LEU A 167 -37.48 -32.69 40.46
C LEU A 167 -36.69 -33.09 41.71
N ARG A 168 -35.42 -32.65 41.83
CA ARG A 168 -34.61 -32.94 43.03
C ARG A 168 -35.18 -32.27 44.29
N MET A 169 -35.74 -31.08 44.17
CA MET A 169 -36.34 -30.37 45.30
C MET A 169 -37.65 -31.02 45.77
N ARG A 170 -38.48 -31.50 44.81
CA ARG A 170 -39.75 -32.15 45.14
C ARG A 170 -39.58 -33.51 45.82
N VAL A 171 -38.58 -34.30 45.40
CA VAL A 171 -38.32 -35.60 46.03
C VAL A 171 -37.69 -35.43 47.42
N ALA A 172 -36.82 -34.44 47.61
CA ALA A 172 -36.23 -34.14 48.93
C ALA A 172 -37.28 -33.65 49.96
N ALA A 173 -38.34 -32.96 49.51
CA ALA A 173 -39.43 -32.52 50.37
C ALA A 173 -40.38 -33.67 50.80
N LEU A 174 -40.40 -34.78 50.06
CA LEU A 174 -41.28 -35.93 50.32
C LEU A 174 -40.65 -36.96 51.26
N SER A 175 -39.33 -37.01 51.39
CA SER A 175 -38.62 -37.95 52.28
C SER A 175 -38.47 -37.46 53.74
N ALA A 176 -39.09 -36.33 54.09
CA ALA A 176 -38.99 -35.69 55.42
C ALA A 176 -40.30 -35.74 56.23
N ARG A 177 -41.21 -36.66 55.87
CA ARG A 177 -42.41 -37.04 56.63
C ARG A 177 -42.42 -38.54 56.83
#